data_AF-A0A6N4TGJ5-F1
#
_entry.id   AF-A0A6N4TGJ5-F1
#
_cell.length_a   1.000
_cell.length_b   1.000
_cell.length_c   1.000
_cell.angle_alpha   90.00
_cell.angle_beta   90.00
_cell.angle_gamma   90.00
#
_symmetry.space_group_name_H-M   'P 1'
#
loop_
_entity.id
_entity.type
_entity.pdbx_description
1 polymer ?
#
loop_
_entity_poly.entity_id
_entity_poly.type
_entity_poly.pdbx_seq_one_letter_code
_entity_poly.pdbx_strand_id
1 'polypeptide(L)'
;MKSFLKKYVRKFYYAFSGLFHGITHDASIALQCILGIIALAVFAFFDLTVTEWIVVIILIALVITLEFVNSAVEHVVDFISPNYHPQAKIIKDYMAAAVLVVSIAAGVIACIILGGKLL
;
A
#
# COMPACT_ATOMS: atom_id res chain seq x y z
N MET A 1 -21.60 0.44 28.17
CA MET A 1 -21.54 1.18 26.89
C MET A 1 -20.31 2.07 26.72
N LYS A 2 -19.98 2.98 27.67
CA LYS A 2 -18.79 3.86 27.59
C LYS A 2 -17.44 3.11 27.48
N SER A 3 -17.29 1.98 28.16
CA SER A 3 -16.09 1.12 28.09
C SER A 3 -15.87 0.48 26.69
N PHE A 4 -16.98 0.07 26.03
CA PHE A 4 -16.93 -0.55 24.71
C PHE A 4 -16.52 0.46 23.64
N LEU A 5 -17.19 1.61 23.56
CA LEU A 5 -16.83 2.71 22.64
C LEU A 5 -15.38 3.19 22.84
N LYS A 6 -14.92 3.32 24.09
CA LYS A 6 -13.53 3.70 24.41
C LYS A 6 -12.51 2.68 23.86
N LYS A 7 -12.85 1.40 23.81
CA LYS A 7 -12.00 0.35 23.23
C LYS A 7 -11.90 0.47 21.70
N TYR A 8 -12.99 0.74 21.00
CA TYR A 8 -12.97 0.90 19.53
C TYR A 8 -12.29 2.20 19.10
N VAL A 9 -12.59 3.32 19.75
CA VAL A 9 -11.91 4.60 19.51
C VAL A 9 -10.41 4.45 19.65
N ARG A 10 -9.95 3.71 20.66
CA ARG A 10 -8.54 3.44 20.88
C ARG A 10 -7.92 2.55 19.79
N LYS A 11 -8.65 1.56 19.25
CA LYS A 11 -8.20 0.76 18.10
C LYS A 11 -8.02 1.60 16.83
N PHE A 12 -9.00 2.46 16.53
CA PHE A 12 -8.89 3.38 15.40
C PHE A 12 -7.73 4.35 15.58
N TYR A 13 -7.55 4.89 16.79
CA TYR A 13 -6.40 5.74 17.11
C TYR A 13 -5.06 5.04 16.82
N TYR A 14 -4.88 3.79 17.26
CA TYR A 14 -3.66 3.04 16.96
C TYR A 14 -3.49 2.76 15.46
N ALA A 15 -4.56 2.44 14.74
CA ALA A 15 -4.50 2.23 13.30
C ALA A 15 -4.09 3.51 12.55
N PHE A 16 -4.70 4.66 12.88
CA PHE A 16 -4.33 5.96 12.30
C PHE A 16 -2.92 6.39 12.67
N SER A 17 -2.50 6.15 13.92
CA SER A 17 -1.12 6.40 14.34
C SER A 17 -0.13 5.56 13.55
N GLY A 18 -0.44 4.28 13.29
CA GLY A 18 0.39 3.40 12.46
C GLY A 18 0.45 3.86 11.01
N LEU A 19 -0.68 4.25 10.44
CA LEU A 19 -0.76 4.80 9.08
C LEU A 19 0.10 6.06 8.95
N PHE A 20 -0.05 7.01 9.88
CA PHE A 20 0.72 8.25 9.87
C PHE A 20 2.21 8.00 10.08
N HIS A 21 2.58 7.08 10.98
CA HIS A 21 3.97 6.73 11.22
C HIS A 21 4.62 6.14 9.96
N GLY A 22 3.97 5.16 9.31
CA GLY A 22 4.47 4.57 8.07
C GLY A 22 4.66 5.60 6.97
N ILE A 23 3.67 6.47 6.72
CA ILE A 23 3.75 7.51 5.68
C ILE A 23 4.87 8.53 5.95
N THR A 24 5.21 8.79 7.21
CA THR A 24 6.20 9.82 7.58
C THR A 24 7.62 9.30 7.73
N HIS A 25 7.78 8.01 8.05
CA HIS A 25 9.08 7.42 8.39
C HIS A 25 9.56 6.37 7.39
N ASP A 26 8.68 5.80 6.57
CA ASP A 26 9.04 4.81 5.55
C ASP A 26 8.91 5.42 4.14
N ALA A 27 10.04 5.52 3.45
CA ALA A 27 10.12 6.13 2.14
C ALA A 27 9.34 5.34 1.06
N SER A 28 9.30 4.01 1.16
CA SER A 28 8.58 3.16 0.21
C SER A 28 7.07 3.34 0.39
N ILE A 29 6.59 3.33 1.64
CA ILE A 29 5.18 3.61 1.95
C ILE A 29 4.78 5.01 1.45
N ALA A 30 5.58 6.03 1.77
CA ALA A 30 5.32 7.40 1.33
C ALA A 30 5.25 7.50 -0.21
N LEU A 31 6.18 6.84 -0.91
CA LEU A 31 6.21 6.81 -2.37
C LEU A 31 4.94 6.18 -2.95
N GLN A 32 4.50 5.01 -2.45
CA GLN A 32 3.29 4.36 -2.94
C GLN A 32 2.03 5.21 -2.70
N CYS A 33 1.95 5.90 -1.56
CA CYS A 33 0.86 6.85 -1.29
C CYS A 33 0.86 8.01 -2.28
N ILE A 34 2.01 8.60 -2.58
CA ILE A 34 2.14 9.69 -3.56
C ILE A 34 1.76 9.20 -4.96
N LEU A 35 2.25 8.03 -5.38
CA LEU A 35 1.91 7.43 -6.68
C LEU A 35 0.40 7.15 -6.78
N GLY A 36 -0.22 6.65 -5.71
CA GLY A 36 -1.66 6.47 -5.63
C GLY A 36 -2.44 7.79 -5.80
N ILE A 37 -2.02 8.86 -5.13
CA ILE A 37 -2.64 10.18 -5.26
C ILE A 37 -2.49 10.72 -6.70
N ILE A 38 -1.30 10.57 -7.29
CA ILE A 38 -1.05 10.97 -8.68
C ILE A 38 -1.96 10.17 -9.63
N ALA A 39 -2.09 8.86 -9.44
CA ALA A 39 -2.97 8.02 -10.24
C ALA A 39 -4.42 8.49 -10.15
N LEU A 40 -4.94 8.75 -8.94
CA LEU A 40 -6.29 9.28 -8.75
C LEU A 40 -6.47 10.65 -9.44
N ALA A 41 -5.49 11.53 -9.32
CA ALA A 41 -5.53 12.84 -9.96
C ALA A 41 -5.54 12.73 -11.50
N VAL A 42 -4.71 11.85 -12.06
CA VAL A 42 -4.69 11.59 -13.51
C VAL A 42 -6.04 11.02 -13.97
N PHE A 43 -6.56 10.00 -13.30
CA PHE A 43 -7.84 9.37 -13.68
C PHE A 43 -9.04 10.29 -13.48
N ALA A 44 -8.98 11.29 -12.59
CA ALA A 44 -10.03 12.28 -12.44
C ALA A 44 -10.25 13.17 -13.67
N PHE A 45 -9.27 13.24 -14.58
CA PHE A 45 -9.40 13.95 -15.87
C PHE A 45 -10.04 13.10 -16.97
N PHE A 46 -10.38 11.83 -16.70
CA PHE A 46 -11.00 10.91 -17.66
C PHE A 46 -12.39 10.47 -17.20
N ASP A 47 -13.27 10.22 -18.17
CA ASP A 47 -14.64 9.73 -17.92
C ASP A 47 -14.65 8.24 -17.57
N LEU A 48 -14.20 7.92 -16.36
CA LEU A 48 -14.23 6.56 -15.83
C LEU A 48 -15.63 6.14 -15.42
N THR A 49 -15.99 4.92 -15.78
CA THR A 49 -17.16 4.21 -15.25
C THR A 49 -16.98 3.92 -13.75
N VAL A 50 -18.09 3.67 -13.06
CA VAL A 50 -18.08 3.31 -11.64
C VAL A 50 -17.18 2.09 -11.37
N THR A 51 -17.19 1.10 -12.25
CA THR A 51 -16.37 -0.11 -12.10
C THR A 51 -14.88 0.18 -12.26
N GLU A 52 -14.50 1.04 -13.21
CA GLU A 52 -13.09 1.45 -13.39
C GLU A 52 -12.59 2.19 -12.14
N TRP A 53 -13.39 3.09 -11.56
CA TRP A 53 -13.05 3.76 -10.30
C TRP A 53 -12.85 2.78 -9.14
N ILE A 54 -13.76 1.82 -8.98
CA ILE A 54 -13.66 0.80 -7.93
C ILE A 54 -12.35 0.02 -8.09
N VAL A 55 -12.01 -0.40 -9.31
CA VAL A 55 -10.78 -1.15 -9.60
C VAL A 55 -9.53 -0.33 -9.27
N VAL A 56 -9.46 0.94 -9.71
CA VAL A 56 -8.33 1.83 -9.42
C VAL A 56 -8.14 2.03 -7.90
N ILE A 57 -9.22 2.31 -7.18
CA ILE A 57 -9.16 2.53 -5.73
C ILE A 57 -8.71 1.26 -5.00
N ILE A 58 -9.25 0.09 -5.38
CA ILE A 58 -8.86 -1.19 -4.77
C ILE A 58 -7.38 -1.50 -5.02
N LEU A 59 -6.88 -1.27 -6.24
CA LEU A 59 -5.48 -1.54 -6.57
C LEU A 59 -4.53 -0.63 -5.79
N ILE A 60 -4.83 0.67 -5.69
CA ILE A 60 -4.04 1.61 -4.88
C ILE A 60 -4.03 1.18 -3.41
N ALA A 61 -5.20 0.85 -2.86
CA ALA A 61 -5.30 0.39 -1.48
C ALA A 61 -4.52 -0.91 -1.26
N LEU A 62 -4.55 -1.85 -2.22
CA LEU A 62 -3.84 -3.12 -2.13
C LEU A 62 -2.32 -2.93 -2.16
N VAL A 63 -1.80 -2.10 -3.06
CA VAL A 63 -0.36 -1.78 -3.13
C VAL A 63 0.12 -1.17 -1.82
N ILE A 64 -0.58 -0.15 -1.31
CA ILE A 64 -0.22 0.50 -0.04
C ILE A 64 -0.29 -0.50 1.12
N THR A 65 -1.33 -1.33 1.17
CA THR A 65 -1.47 -2.35 2.22
C THR A 65 -0.31 -3.34 2.21
N LEU A 66 0.09 -3.82 1.03
CA LEU A 66 1.23 -4.73 0.90
C LEU A 66 2.55 -4.05 1.25
N GLU A 67 2.72 -2.76 0.96
CA GLU A 67 3.89 -2.00 1.39
C GLU A 67 3.97 -1.90 2.92
N PHE A 68 2.85 -1.61 3.60
CA PHE A 68 2.80 -1.64 5.06
C PHE A 68 3.13 -3.03 5.63
N VAL A 69 2.67 -4.09 4.98
CA VAL A 69 2.98 -5.47 5.37
C VAL A 69 4.45 -5.81 5.10
N ASN A 70 5.03 -5.32 4.00
CA ASN A 70 6.45 -5.44 3.69
C ASN A 70 7.29 -4.80 4.81
N SER A 71 7.06 -3.52 5.12
CA SER A 71 7.80 -2.81 6.17
C SER A 71 7.62 -3.43 7.56
N ALA A 72 6.40 -3.89 7.89
CA ALA A 72 6.16 -4.57 9.15
C ALA A 72 6.97 -5.87 9.29
N VAL A 73 7.03 -6.68 8.22
CA VAL A 73 7.83 -7.91 8.20
C VAL A 73 9.32 -7.59 8.22
N GLU A 74 9.78 -6.58 7.47
CA GLU A 74 11.16 -6.12 7.51
C GLU A 74 11.58 -5.74 8.94
N HIS A 75 10.76 -4.95 9.65
CA HIS A 75 11.02 -4.58 11.04
C HIS A 75 11.07 -5.78 11.98
N VAL A 76 10.21 -6.78 11.78
CA VAL A 76 10.24 -8.02 12.57
C VAL A 76 11.52 -8.80 12.29
N VAL A 77 11.91 -8.94 11.01
CA VAL A 77 13.14 -9.64 10.59
C VAL A 77 14.38 -8.95 11.15
N ASP A 78 14.44 -7.62 11.11
CA ASP A 78 15.56 -6.84 11.66
C ASP A 78 15.63 -6.91 13.18
N PHE A 79 14.47 -7.00 13.84
CA PHE A 79 14.41 -7.18 15.29
C PHE A 79 14.94 -8.55 15.73
N ILE A 80 14.61 -9.63 15.00
CA ILE A 80 15.02 -11.00 15.37
C ILE A 80 16.41 -11.39 14.83
N SER A 81 16.87 -10.76 13.75
CA SER A 81 18.15 -11.04 13.09
C SER A 81 18.91 -9.74 12.79
N PRO A 82 19.47 -9.09 13.82
CA PRO A 82 20.16 -7.79 13.66
C PRO A 82 21.45 -7.87 12.84
N ASN A 83 22.04 -9.06 12.67
CA ASN A 83 23.16 -9.30 11.77
C ASN A 83 22.66 -9.92 10.46
N TYR A 84 23.44 -9.76 9.39
CA TYR A 84 23.15 -10.38 8.11
C TYR A 84 22.94 -11.89 8.26
N HIS A 85 21.78 -12.36 7.79
CA HIS A 85 21.45 -13.77 7.74
C HIS A 85 20.87 -14.11 6.36
N PRO A 86 21.37 -15.14 5.65
CA PRO A 86 20.90 -15.47 4.30
C PRO A 86 19.38 -15.68 4.22
N GLN A 87 18.77 -16.28 5.25
CA GLN A 87 17.32 -16.45 5.29
C GLN A 87 16.57 -15.13 5.51
N ALA A 88 17.11 -14.21 6.31
CA ALA A 88 16.51 -12.89 6.50
C ALA A 88 16.46 -12.13 5.17
N LYS A 89 17.53 -12.21 4.37
CA LYS A 89 17.54 -11.66 3.01
C LYS A 89 16.42 -12.25 2.14
N ILE A 90 16.29 -13.58 2.09
CA ILE A 90 15.27 -14.25 1.27
C ILE A 90 13.85 -13.81 1.67
N ILE A 91 13.58 -13.70 2.98
CA ILE A 91 12.28 -13.25 3.48
C ILE A 91 11.99 -11.83 2.97
N LYS A 92 12.94 -10.90 3.13
CA LYS A 92 12.78 -9.53 2.64
C LYS A 92 12.60 -9.47 1.12
N ASP A 93 13.38 -10.24 0.38
CA ASP A 93 13.28 -10.32 -1.08
C ASP A 93 11.88 -10.80 -1.52
N TYR A 94 11.28 -11.77 -0.83
CA TYR A 94 9.93 -12.26 -1.13
C TYR A 94 8.83 -11.24 -0.81
N MET A 95 8.99 -10.49 0.28
CA MET A 95 8.04 -9.43 0.63
C MET A 95 8.08 -8.29 -0.38
N ALA A 96 9.28 -7.84 -0.78
CA ALA A 96 9.46 -6.85 -1.83
C ALA A 96 8.92 -7.35 -3.19
N ALA A 97 9.12 -8.63 -3.52
CA ALA A 97 8.58 -9.22 -4.73
C ALA A 97 7.04 -9.22 -4.74
N ALA A 98 6.39 -9.45 -3.60
CA ALA A 98 4.92 -9.41 -3.51
C ALA A 98 4.37 -8.01 -3.82
N VAL A 99 4.99 -6.96 -3.26
CA VAL A 99 4.65 -5.57 -3.57
C VAL A 99 4.86 -5.28 -5.06
N LEU A 100 5.98 -5.72 -5.64
CA LEU A 100 6.32 -5.52 -7.04
C LEU A 100 5.28 -6.14 -7.98
N VAL A 101 4.86 -7.39 -7.72
CA VAL A 101 3.86 -8.08 -8.54
C VAL A 101 2.54 -7.31 -8.59
N VAL A 102 2.06 -6.84 -7.44
CA VAL A 102 0.82 -6.05 -7.38
C VAL A 102 0.99 -4.68 -8.02
N SER A 103 2.14 -4.04 -7.83
CA SER A 103 2.45 -2.74 -8.46
C SER A 103 2.46 -2.84 -10.00
N ILE A 104 3.03 -3.92 -10.55
CA ILE A 104 3.00 -4.19 -11.99
C ILE A 104 1.56 -4.43 -12.46
N ALA A 105 0.79 -5.26 -11.75
CA ALA A 105 -0.61 -5.51 -12.11
C ALA A 105 -1.43 -4.21 -12.10
N ALA A 106 -1.22 -3.35 -11.09
CA ALA A 106 -1.87 -2.05 -11.00
C ALA A 106 -1.50 -1.15 -12.19
N GLY A 107 -0.22 -1.10 -12.58
CA GLY A 107 0.25 -0.35 -13.75
C GLY A 107 -0.35 -0.85 -15.06
N VAL A 108 -0.39 -2.17 -15.26
CA VAL A 108 -0.98 -2.78 -16.46
C VAL A 108 -2.47 -2.45 -16.56
N ILE A 109 -3.21 -2.59 -15.46
CA ILE A 109 -4.64 -2.27 -15.43
C ILE A 109 -4.87 -0.78 -15.68
N ALA A 110 -4.03 0.09 -15.11
CA ALA A 110 -4.08 1.52 -15.37
C ALA A 110 -3.87 1.84 -16.86
N CYS A 111 -2.89 1.20 -17.51
CA CYS A 111 -2.67 1.35 -18.96
C CYS A 111 -3.85 0.86 -19.80
N ILE A 112 -4.50 -0.24 -19.42
CA ILE A 112 -5.69 -0.77 -20.12
C ILE A 112 -6.84 0.23 -20.04
N ILE A 113 -7.11 0.76 -18.84
CA ILE A 113 -8.18 1.76 -18.65
C ILE A 113 -7.87 3.03 -19.46
N LEU A 114 -6.65 3.57 -19.37
CA LEU A 114 -6.26 4.77 -20.12
C LEU A 114 -6.33 4.55 -21.63
N GLY A 115 -5.83 3.41 -22.13
CA GLY A 115 -5.88 3.07 -23.54
C GLY A 115 -7.29 3.03 -24.11
N GLY A 116 -8.26 2.51 -23.33
CA GLY A 116 -9.68 2.49 -23.72
C GLY A 116 -10.38 3.86 -23.69
N LYS A 117 -9.77 4.89 -23.09
CA LYS A 117 -10.29 6.27 -23.09
C LYS A 117 -9.61 7.17 -24.12
N LEU A 118 -8.39 6.83 -24.53
CA LEU A 118 -7.59 7.62 -25.48
C LEU A 118 -7.77 7.19 -26.94
N LEU A 119 -8.21 5.95 -27.19
CA LEU A 119 -8.51 5.37 -28.51
C LEU A 119 -10.01 5.40 -28.78
#